data_AF-A0A7W0FZ02-F1
#
_entry.id   AF-A0A7W0FZ02-F1
#
_cell.length_a   1.000
_cell.length_b   1.000
_cell.length_c   1.000
_cell.angle_alpha   90.00
_cell.angle_beta   90.00
_cell.angle_gamma   90.00
#
_symmetry.space_group_name_H-M   'P 1'
#
loop_
_entity.id
_entity.type
_entity.pdbx_description
1 polymer ?
#
loop_
_entity_poly.entity_id
_entity_poly.type
_entity_poly.pdbx_seq_one_letter_code
_entity_poly.pdbx_strand_id
1 'polypeptide(L)'
;MKRKNCRKLGLALMLVTGIVSICASIPATIGRQTDVRVPSHPLRFGVFVARFDAGGTFTLEGDRWPTLKGDWKSKGDEIELSMPSGPDGCQGPGRYRLRTDGSRISFDLVSDDCTPRRMILDRSTWSPASEVKIKATRRIVWAKGARAPARPDPNTSRGSWPSFRGAQASGVAERQNLPDRWDAKTGENILWRAPIPGLAHSSPVIWGHRIFVTSAVGSDPNETFRPGLYGDGDASKDRSRHRWMIYALDKRTGKILWERTAHQGVPADKRHVKST
;
A
#
# COMPACT_ATOMS: atom_id res chain seq x y z
N MET A 1 -64.31 69.13 -2.44
CA MET A 1 -64.67 70.38 -1.74
C MET A 1 -63.47 70.83 -0.89
N LYS A 2 -62.76 71.92 -1.26
CA LYS A 2 -61.76 72.74 -0.50
C LYS A 2 -60.52 72.00 0.11
N ARG A 3 -59.27 72.49 0.17
CA ARG A 3 -58.53 73.69 -0.27
C ARG A 3 -57.00 73.41 -0.10
N LYS A 4 -56.21 73.84 -1.09
CA LYS A 4 -54.86 74.49 -1.12
C LYS A 4 -53.89 74.47 0.10
N ASN A 5 -52.60 74.25 -0.26
CA ASN A 5 -51.32 74.89 0.15
C ASN A 5 -50.95 74.97 1.65
N CYS A 6 -49.70 74.87 2.11
CA CYS A 6 -48.51 75.63 1.68
C CYS A 6 -47.21 75.10 2.34
N ARG A 7 -46.09 75.50 1.75
CA ARG A 7 -44.67 75.28 2.11
C ARG A 7 -44.30 75.59 3.56
N LYS A 8 -43.22 74.95 4.05
CA LYS A 8 -42.17 75.61 4.83
C LYS A 8 -40.82 74.89 4.70
N LEU A 9 -39.80 75.67 4.34
CA LEU A 9 -38.37 75.37 4.39
C LEU A 9 -37.94 75.10 5.84
N GLY A 10 -37.12 74.07 6.04
CA GLY A 10 -36.42 73.79 7.30
C GLY A 10 -34.96 73.46 7.00
N LEU A 11 -34.09 74.37 7.42
CA LEU A 11 -32.64 74.35 7.33
C LEU A 11 -32.06 73.13 8.06
N ALA A 12 -31.37 72.22 7.35
CA ALA A 12 -30.70 71.07 7.96
C ALA A 12 -29.20 71.38 8.13
N LEU A 13 -28.80 71.47 9.39
CA LEU A 13 -27.44 71.67 9.87
C LEU A 13 -26.59 70.42 9.55
N MET A 14 -25.60 70.54 8.68
CA MET A 14 -24.61 69.49 8.43
C MET A 14 -23.66 69.35 9.62
N LEU A 15 -23.73 68.24 10.36
CA LEU A 15 -22.65 67.77 11.22
C LEU A 15 -21.82 66.75 10.43
N VAL A 16 -20.61 67.14 10.07
CA VAL A 16 -19.58 66.27 9.48
C VAL A 16 -18.88 65.54 10.63
N THR A 17 -19.28 64.30 10.91
CA THR A 17 -18.48 63.40 11.76
C THR A 17 -17.51 62.63 10.87
N GLY A 18 -16.24 63.03 10.89
CA GLY A 18 -15.14 62.35 10.21
C GLY A 18 -14.89 60.97 10.84
N ILE A 19 -15.06 59.92 10.04
CA ILE A 19 -14.62 58.57 10.39
C ILE A 19 -13.13 58.48 10.02
N VAL A 20 -12.26 58.55 11.03
CA VAL A 20 -10.84 58.22 10.90
C VAL A 20 -10.74 56.71 10.75
N SER A 21 -10.58 56.25 9.51
CA SER A 21 -10.33 54.84 9.21
C SER A 21 -8.86 54.53 9.52
N ILE A 22 -8.61 53.94 10.69
CA ILE A 22 -7.29 53.45 11.09
C ILE A 22 -7.02 52.17 10.28
N CYS A 23 -6.28 52.30 9.18
CA CYS A 23 -5.67 51.16 8.49
C CYS A 23 -4.60 50.54 9.42
N ALA A 24 -5.01 49.57 10.24
CA ALA A 24 -4.09 48.69 10.93
C ALA A 24 -3.34 47.84 9.90
N SER A 25 -2.12 48.26 9.57
CA SER A 25 -1.19 47.47 8.78
C SER A 25 -0.74 46.29 9.64
N ILE A 26 -1.28 45.10 9.33
CA ILE A 26 -0.79 43.85 9.90
C ILE A 26 0.65 43.71 9.41
N PRO A 27 1.68 43.68 10.29
CA PRO A 27 3.02 43.34 9.85
C PRO A 27 2.95 41.91 9.31
N ALA A 28 3.24 41.75 8.01
CA ALA A 28 3.44 40.44 7.42
C ALA A 28 4.58 39.77 8.20
N THR A 29 4.24 38.78 9.01
CA THR A 29 5.22 37.89 9.61
C THR A 29 5.90 37.18 8.45
N ILE A 30 7.07 37.66 8.04
CA ILE A 30 7.96 36.91 7.16
C ILE A 30 8.28 35.65 7.95
N GLY A 31 7.64 34.54 7.59
CA GLY A 31 7.99 33.24 8.12
C GLY A 31 9.48 33.05 7.88
N ARG A 32 10.26 32.89 8.95
CA ARG A 32 11.64 32.45 8.85
C ARG A 32 11.63 31.14 8.08
N GLN A 33 12.04 31.16 6.81
CA GLN A 33 12.36 29.96 6.08
C GLN A 33 13.58 29.37 6.77
N THR A 34 13.36 28.41 7.66
CA THR A 34 14.44 27.68 8.31
C THR A 34 15.08 26.83 7.22
N ASP A 35 16.29 27.23 6.82
CA ASP A 35 17.12 26.48 5.88
C ASP A 35 17.28 25.05 6.39
N VAL A 36 16.79 24.06 5.64
CA VAL A 36 16.78 22.66 6.08
C VAL A 36 18.20 22.14 5.90
N ARG A 37 18.92 21.99 7.00
CA ARG A 37 20.30 21.49 6.97
C ARG A 37 20.32 19.98 6.74
N VAL A 38 20.99 19.57 5.65
CA VAL A 38 21.30 18.17 5.39
C VAL A 38 22.34 17.69 6.43
N PRO A 39 22.06 16.61 7.18
CA PRO A 39 23.02 16.07 8.14
C PRO A 39 24.28 15.53 7.46
N SER A 40 25.45 15.82 8.03
CA SER A 40 26.75 15.34 7.52
C SER A 40 27.12 13.94 8.00
N HIS A 41 26.45 13.43 9.05
CA HIS A 41 26.64 12.05 9.49
C HIS A 41 25.92 11.08 8.54
N PRO A 42 26.37 9.82 8.44
CA PRO A 42 25.74 8.85 7.56
C PRO A 42 24.27 8.64 7.93
N LEU A 43 23.42 8.54 6.92
CA LEU A 43 21.98 8.34 7.02
C LEU A 43 21.64 6.94 6.51
N ARG A 44 20.61 6.30 7.08
CA ARG A 44 20.18 4.95 6.71
C ARG A 44 18.69 4.90 6.39
N PHE A 45 18.35 4.22 5.31
CA PHE A 45 16.98 3.86 4.94
C PHE A 45 16.96 2.42 4.41
N GLY A 46 16.35 1.51 5.16
CA GLY A 46 16.38 0.07 4.84
C GLY A 46 17.81 -0.47 4.75
N VAL A 47 18.18 -0.94 3.56
CA VAL A 47 19.54 -1.43 3.23
C VAL A 47 20.48 -0.35 2.72
N PHE A 48 19.96 0.86 2.49
CA PHE A 48 20.72 1.95 1.90
C PHE A 48 21.38 2.83 2.96
N VAL A 49 22.57 3.31 2.64
CA VAL A 49 23.31 4.31 3.43
C VAL A 49 23.66 5.47 2.52
N ALA A 50 23.31 6.69 2.95
CA ALA A 50 23.63 7.92 2.27
C ALA A 50 24.63 8.74 3.10
N ARG A 51 25.58 9.40 2.44
CA ARG A 51 26.47 10.40 3.02
C ARG A 51 26.41 11.67 2.19
N PHE A 52 26.31 12.82 2.86
CA PHE A 52 26.34 14.14 2.26
C PHE A 52 27.48 14.92 2.90
N ASP A 53 28.61 14.99 2.22
CA ASP A 53 29.78 15.69 2.72
C ASP A 53 29.56 17.21 2.64
N ALA A 54 30.09 17.93 3.63
CA ALA A 54 30.04 19.39 3.65
C ALA A 54 30.77 20.04 2.45
N GLY A 55 31.66 19.30 1.79
CA GLY A 55 32.31 19.70 0.54
C GLY A 55 31.42 19.65 -0.69
N GLY A 56 30.14 19.26 -0.55
CA GLY A 56 29.18 19.22 -1.66
C GLY A 56 29.18 17.90 -2.42
N THR A 57 29.83 16.85 -1.93
CA THR A 57 29.78 15.49 -2.51
C THR A 57 28.81 14.60 -1.75
N PHE A 58 28.19 13.64 -2.44
CA PHE A 58 27.35 12.64 -1.81
C PHE A 58 27.67 11.22 -2.31
N THR A 59 27.41 10.24 -1.46
CA THR A 59 27.37 8.84 -1.83
C THR A 59 26.08 8.19 -1.35
N LEU A 60 25.60 7.22 -2.12
CA LEU A 60 24.43 6.41 -1.82
C LEU A 60 24.75 4.96 -2.17
N GLU A 61 24.78 4.11 -1.15
CA GLU A 61 25.21 2.71 -1.23
C GLU A 61 24.11 1.79 -0.73
N GLY A 62 24.01 0.59 -1.30
CA GLY A 62 23.10 -0.46 -0.84
C GLY A 62 23.61 -1.85 -1.24
N ASP A 63 23.27 -2.87 -0.45
CA ASP A 63 23.68 -4.26 -0.75
C ASP A 63 23.15 -4.70 -2.12
N ARG A 64 24.07 -5.07 -3.03
CA ARG A 64 23.79 -5.48 -4.42
C ARG A 64 23.14 -4.38 -5.30
N TRP A 65 23.28 -3.12 -4.93
CA TRP A 65 22.90 -1.96 -5.75
C TRP A 65 24.13 -1.22 -6.28
N PRO A 66 24.05 -0.61 -7.47
CA PRO A 66 25.13 0.26 -7.95
C PRO A 66 25.29 1.45 -7.00
N THR A 67 26.54 1.75 -6.62
CA THR A 67 26.84 2.93 -5.82
C THR A 67 26.59 4.19 -6.64
N LEU A 68 25.71 5.06 -6.14
CA LEU A 68 25.44 6.36 -6.74
C LEU A 68 26.33 7.40 -6.03
N LYS A 69 27.11 8.14 -6.80
CA LYS A 69 28.02 9.17 -6.28
C LYS A 69 27.98 10.40 -7.17
N GLY A 70 28.12 11.57 -6.56
CA GLY A 70 28.14 12.82 -7.30
C GLY A 70 28.16 14.02 -6.37
N ASP A 71 27.67 15.13 -6.88
CA ASP A 71 27.64 16.41 -6.17
C ASP A 71 26.22 16.73 -5.73
N TRP A 72 26.10 17.50 -4.65
CA TRP A 72 24.84 18.01 -4.16
C TRP A 72 24.93 19.49 -3.78
N LYS A 73 23.80 20.18 -3.93
CA LYS A 73 23.60 21.55 -3.49
C LYS A 73 22.23 21.65 -2.85
N SER A 74 22.08 22.49 -1.83
CA SER A 74 20.77 22.78 -1.24
C SER A 74 20.46 24.26 -1.31
N LYS A 75 19.16 24.58 -1.42
CA LYS A 75 18.64 25.93 -1.31
C LYS A 75 17.31 25.88 -0.58
N GLY A 76 17.27 26.35 0.67
CA GLY A 76 16.06 26.32 1.49
C GLY A 76 15.69 24.90 1.89
N ASP A 77 14.53 24.43 1.42
CA ASP A 77 14.03 23.07 1.65
C ASP A 77 14.21 22.16 0.44
N GLU A 78 15.01 22.53 -0.56
CA GLU A 78 15.26 21.70 -1.75
C GLU A 78 16.74 21.31 -1.85
N ILE A 79 16.97 20.05 -2.20
CA ILE A 79 18.29 19.52 -2.56
C ILE A 79 18.32 19.13 -4.02
N GLU A 80 19.39 19.52 -4.70
CA GLU A 80 19.73 19.10 -6.05
C GLU A 80 20.92 18.13 -5.99
N LEU A 81 20.76 16.98 -6.62
CA LEU A 81 21.78 15.93 -6.74
C LEU A 81 22.19 15.80 -8.20
N SER A 82 23.47 15.88 -8.50
CA SER A 82 24.01 15.74 -9.86
C SER A 82 25.04 14.62 -9.91
N MET A 83 24.95 13.75 -10.93
CA MET A 83 25.87 12.64 -11.12
C MET A 83 26.35 12.60 -12.57
N PRO A 84 27.22 13.53 -13.00
CA PRO A 84 27.62 13.61 -14.41
C PRO A 84 28.27 12.32 -14.94
N SER A 85 28.90 11.53 -14.06
CA SER A 85 29.46 10.19 -14.37
C SER A 85 28.60 9.05 -13.81
N GLY A 86 27.30 9.29 -13.61
CA GLY A 86 26.34 8.30 -13.11
C GLY A 86 25.96 7.26 -14.17
N PRO A 87 25.24 6.19 -13.77
CA PRO A 87 24.72 5.18 -14.69
C PRO A 87 23.77 5.78 -15.73
N ASP A 88 23.49 5.02 -16.80
CA ASP A 88 22.61 5.47 -17.87
C ASP A 88 21.23 5.91 -17.36
N GLY A 89 20.81 7.10 -17.79
CA GLY A 89 19.58 7.73 -17.35
C GLY A 89 19.68 8.48 -16.02
N CYS A 90 20.88 8.56 -15.42
CA CYS A 90 21.11 9.22 -14.13
C CYS A 90 22.09 10.40 -14.17
N GLN A 91 22.51 10.82 -15.37
CA GLN A 91 23.46 11.91 -15.54
C GLN A 91 22.86 13.30 -15.20
N GLY A 92 21.55 13.44 -15.36
CA GLY A 92 20.81 14.68 -15.10
C GLY A 92 20.62 15.01 -13.60
N PRO A 93 20.26 16.27 -13.28
CA PRO A 93 19.99 16.69 -11.92
C PRO A 93 18.70 16.06 -11.38
N GLY A 94 18.72 15.66 -10.11
CA GLY A 94 17.56 15.19 -9.37
C GLY A 94 17.27 16.14 -8.22
N ARG A 95 16.07 16.70 -8.18
CA ARG A 95 15.61 17.65 -7.18
C ARG A 95 14.60 17.00 -6.24
N TYR A 96 14.81 17.21 -4.96
CA TYR A 96 13.99 16.66 -3.89
C TYR A 96 13.72 17.73 -2.84
N ARG A 97 12.48 17.77 -2.34
CA ARG A 97 12.13 18.58 -1.18
C ARG A 97 12.51 17.82 0.08
N LEU A 98 13.17 18.50 1.00
CA LEU A 98 13.64 18.03 2.28
C LEU A 98 12.65 18.42 3.38
N ARG A 99 12.41 17.49 4.31
CA ARG A 99 11.74 17.76 5.58
C ARG A 99 12.56 17.17 6.70
N THR A 100 12.66 17.89 7.81
CA THR A 100 13.36 17.39 9.00
C THR A 100 12.37 17.21 10.14
N ASP A 101 12.53 16.10 10.85
CA ASP A 101 11.80 15.78 12.09
C ASP A 101 12.80 15.21 13.09
N GLY A 102 13.26 16.06 14.02
CA GLY A 102 14.36 15.73 14.93
C GLY A 102 15.64 15.37 14.18
N SER A 103 16.13 14.15 14.37
CA SER A 103 17.34 13.62 13.71
C SER A 103 17.07 12.95 12.36
N ARG A 104 15.82 12.97 11.88
CA ARG A 104 15.41 12.31 10.64
C ARG A 104 15.21 13.31 9.54
N ILE A 105 15.49 12.87 8.31
CA ILE A 105 15.31 13.67 7.10
C ILE A 105 14.51 12.88 6.08
N SER A 106 13.49 13.52 5.50
CA SER A 106 12.65 12.95 4.46
C SER A 106 12.94 13.63 3.13
N PHE A 107 12.85 12.85 2.05
CA PHE A 107 13.02 13.32 0.67
C PHE A 107 11.71 13.08 -0.08
N ASP A 108 11.16 14.12 -0.68
CA ASP A 108 9.97 14.07 -1.54
C ASP A 108 10.37 14.51 -2.95
N LEU A 109 9.99 13.75 -3.99
CA LEU A 109 10.38 14.05 -5.36
C LEU A 109 9.85 15.41 -5.84
N VAL A 110 10.73 16.24 -6.40
CA VAL A 110 10.38 17.45 -7.17
C VAL A 110 10.54 17.18 -8.67
N SER A 111 11.74 16.75 -9.09
CA SER A 111 12.01 16.35 -10.48
C SER A 111 13.25 15.46 -10.56
N ASP A 112 13.17 14.27 -11.14
CA ASP A 112 14.34 13.41 -11.33
C ASP A 112 14.07 12.31 -12.36
N ASP A 113 14.85 12.26 -13.43
CA ASP A 113 14.72 11.22 -14.46
C ASP A 113 15.45 9.92 -14.08
N CYS A 114 16.35 9.97 -13.10
CA CYS A 114 17.12 8.82 -12.64
C CYS A 114 16.22 7.85 -11.87
N THR A 115 15.78 6.78 -12.56
CA THR A 115 14.90 5.76 -11.97
C THR A 115 15.49 5.12 -10.70
N PRO A 116 16.76 4.67 -10.66
CA PRO A 116 17.36 4.15 -9.42
C PRO A 116 17.34 5.15 -8.26
N ARG A 117 17.64 6.43 -8.51
CA ARG A 117 17.66 7.46 -7.47
C ARG A 117 16.26 7.76 -6.96
N ARG A 118 15.26 7.84 -7.84
CA ARG A 118 13.84 7.97 -7.45
C ARG A 118 13.36 6.81 -6.58
N MET A 119 13.70 5.57 -6.95
CA MET A 119 13.30 4.38 -6.19
C MET A 119 13.84 4.39 -4.75
N ILE A 120 14.99 5.02 -4.52
CA ILE A 120 15.64 5.07 -3.21
C ILE A 120 15.21 6.30 -2.40
N LEU A 121 15.05 7.46 -3.06
CA LEU A 121 14.84 8.75 -2.38
C LEU A 121 13.38 9.21 -2.33
N ASP A 122 12.54 8.94 -3.34
CA ASP A 122 11.16 9.47 -3.33
C ASP A 122 10.35 8.94 -2.15
N ARG A 123 9.71 9.85 -1.40
CA ARG A 123 8.88 9.59 -0.21
C ARG A 123 9.61 8.72 0.82
N SER A 124 10.92 8.89 0.93
CA SER A 124 11.76 8.16 1.88
C SER A 124 11.98 8.97 3.15
N THR A 125 12.22 8.29 4.27
CA THR A 125 12.59 8.93 5.54
C THR A 125 13.79 8.22 6.14
N TRP A 126 14.86 8.98 6.35
CA TRP A 126 16.17 8.50 6.71
C TRP A 126 16.48 8.83 8.16
N SER A 127 17.05 7.85 8.87
CA SER A 127 17.54 7.97 10.24
C SER A 127 19.06 8.06 10.28
N PRO A 128 19.70 8.58 11.34
CA PRO A 128 21.14 8.43 11.54
C PRO A 128 21.54 6.96 11.45
N ALA A 129 22.63 6.64 10.75
CA ALA A 129 23.07 5.26 10.56
C ALA A 129 23.51 4.58 11.86
N SER A 130 23.84 5.36 12.89
CA SER A 130 24.13 4.92 14.27
C SER A 130 22.88 4.61 15.10
N GLU A 131 21.69 4.98 14.63
CA GLU A 131 20.43 4.69 15.34
C GLU A 131 20.19 3.17 15.38
N VAL A 132 20.36 2.59 16.56
CA VAL A 132 20.05 1.18 16.80
C VAL A 132 18.53 1.03 16.84
N LYS A 133 17.95 0.45 15.79
CA LYS A 133 16.52 0.07 15.79
C LYS A 133 16.32 -1.08 16.76
N ILE A 134 15.92 -0.77 18.00
CA ILE A 134 15.46 -1.77 18.96
C ILE A 134 14.13 -2.32 18.44
N LYS A 135 14.19 -3.39 17.64
CA LYS A 135 13.00 -4.19 17.36
C LYS A 135 12.65 -4.90 18.67
N ALA A 136 11.57 -4.48 19.31
CA ALA A 136 11.04 -5.19 20.47
C ALA A 136 10.92 -6.68 20.11
N THR A 137 11.62 -7.53 20.86
CA THR A 137 11.52 -8.98 20.66
C THR A 137 10.06 -9.35 20.78
N ARG A 138 9.46 -9.86 19.69
CA ARG A 138 8.10 -10.40 19.74
C ARG A 138 8.14 -11.58 20.70
N ARG A 139 7.69 -11.36 21.93
CA ARG A 139 7.54 -12.44 22.91
C ARG A 139 6.30 -13.23 22.52
N ILE A 140 6.49 -14.26 21.69
CA ILE A 140 5.47 -15.27 21.44
C ILE A 140 5.35 -16.08 22.74
N VAL A 141 4.49 -15.62 23.63
CA VAL A 141 4.08 -16.42 24.78
C VAL A 141 3.01 -17.39 24.30
N TRP A 142 3.20 -18.68 24.60
CA TRP A 142 2.10 -19.61 24.64
C TRP A 142 1.17 -19.12 25.74
N ALA A 143 0.07 -18.45 25.38
CA ALA A 143 -1.03 -18.32 26.31
C ALA A 143 -1.40 -19.76 26.71
N LYS A 144 -1.48 -20.03 28.02
CA LYS A 144 -2.21 -21.20 28.54
C LYS A 144 -3.70 -21.00 28.26
N GLY A 145 -4.06 -20.90 26.98
CA GLY A 145 -5.44 -21.08 26.55
C GLY A 145 -5.80 -22.53 26.81
N ALA A 146 -7.10 -22.79 27.02
CA ALA A 146 -7.63 -24.14 27.11
C ALA A 146 -6.98 -25.02 26.04
N ARG A 147 -6.51 -26.21 26.45
CA ARG A 147 -5.89 -27.18 25.54
C ARG A 147 -6.83 -27.32 24.35
N ALA A 148 -6.40 -26.83 23.19
CA ALA A 148 -7.17 -27.02 21.97
C ALA A 148 -7.49 -28.51 21.89
N PRO A 149 -8.74 -28.89 21.54
CA PRO A 149 -9.09 -30.30 21.41
C PRO A 149 -8.01 -30.98 20.57
N ALA A 150 -7.62 -32.19 20.98
CA ALA A 150 -6.62 -32.96 20.26
C ALA A 150 -6.97 -32.92 18.78
N ARG A 151 -6.07 -32.35 17.97
CA ARG A 151 -6.28 -32.32 16.53
C ARG A 151 -6.42 -33.79 16.10
N PRO A 152 -7.36 -34.12 15.21
CA PRO A 152 -7.44 -35.46 14.65
C PRO A 152 -6.07 -35.89 14.17
N ASP A 153 -5.70 -37.14 14.42
CA ASP A 153 -4.43 -37.70 13.96
C ASP A 153 -4.26 -37.39 12.47
N PRO A 154 -3.17 -36.72 12.04
CA PRO A 154 -2.94 -36.49 10.63
C PRO A 154 -2.76 -37.79 9.83
N ASN A 155 -2.47 -38.90 10.52
CA ASN A 155 -2.41 -40.21 9.90
C ASN A 155 -3.80 -40.76 9.59
N THR A 156 -4.11 -40.59 8.31
CA THR A 156 -4.81 -41.54 7.44
C THR A 156 -6.33 -41.44 7.37
N SER A 157 -6.79 -40.54 6.50
CA SER A 157 -7.71 -41.00 5.46
C SER A 157 -6.94 -41.03 4.14
N ARG A 158 -7.00 -42.14 3.39
CA ARG A 158 -6.59 -42.12 1.97
C ARG A 158 -7.25 -40.92 1.28
N GLY A 159 -6.46 -40.11 0.57
CA GLY A 159 -6.96 -38.97 -0.20
C GLY A 159 -7.27 -37.69 0.58
N SER A 160 -6.58 -37.42 1.71
CA SER A 160 -6.49 -36.08 2.31
C SER A 160 -5.34 -35.25 1.70
N TRP A 161 -5.53 -33.93 1.63
CA TRP A 161 -4.60 -32.95 1.06
C TRP A 161 -4.56 -31.70 1.96
N PRO A 162 -3.66 -31.65 2.95
CA PRO A 162 -3.78 -30.72 4.10
C PRO A 162 -3.40 -29.26 3.83
N SER A 163 -2.67 -28.98 2.74
CA SER A 163 -2.10 -27.64 2.49
C SER A 163 -1.84 -27.40 1.01
N PHE A 164 -1.35 -26.20 0.66
CA PHE A 164 -0.79 -25.93 -0.65
C PHE A 164 0.27 -26.99 -0.99
N ARG A 165 0.14 -27.61 -2.17
CA ARG A 165 0.96 -28.75 -2.60
C ARG A 165 0.88 -30.00 -1.70
N GLY A 166 -0.14 -30.12 -0.86
CA GLY A 166 -0.44 -31.36 -0.15
C GLY A 166 0.54 -31.68 0.97
N ALA A 167 0.69 -32.97 1.29
CA ALA A 167 1.56 -33.43 2.37
C ALA A 167 3.02 -33.05 2.07
N GLN A 168 3.72 -32.53 3.09
CA GLN A 168 5.11 -32.06 2.97
C GLN A 168 5.32 -30.99 1.86
N ALA A 169 4.25 -30.33 1.39
CA ALA A 169 4.27 -29.38 0.27
C ALA A 169 4.92 -29.93 -1.02
N SER A 170 4.89 -31.26 -1.23
CA SER A 170 5.60 -31.92 -2.34
C SER A 170 4.91 -31.77 -3.70
N GLY A 171 3.59 -31.60 -3.70
CA GLY A 171 2.76 -31.60 -4.90
C GLY A 171 2.50 -33.00 -5.47
N VAL A 172 2.83 -34.06 -4.73
CA VAL A 172 2.74 -35.44 -5.20
C VAL A 172 1.50 -36.14 -4.64
N ALA A 173 0.71 -36.77 -5.52
CA ALA A 173 -0.51 -37.50 -5.20
C ALA A 173 -0.38 -38.98 -5.63
N GLU A 174 0.35 -39.79 -4.86
CA GLU A 174 0.60 -41.20 -5.20
C GLU A 174 -0.65 -42.07 -5.08
N ARG A 175 -0.77 -43.06 -5.98
CA ARG A 175 -1.77 -44.16 -5.92
C ARG A 175 -3.22 -43.68 -5.80
N GLN A 176 -3.55 -42.53 -6.38
CA GLN A 176 -4.90 -41.97 -6.35
C GLN A 176 -5.82 -42.51 -7.46
N ASN A 177 -5.31 -43.31 -8.41
CA ASN A 177 -6.05 -43.82 -9.57
C ASN A 177 -6.83 -42.71 -10.29
N LEU A 178 -6.12 -41.62 -10.59
CA LEU A 178 -6.70 -40.46 -11.25
C LEU A 178 -6.97 -40.79 -12.72
N PRO A 179 -8.02 -40.21 -13.32
CA PRO A 179 -8.29 -40.42 -14.74
C PRO A 179 -7.18 -39.81 -15.61
N ASP A 180 -6.75 -40.53 -16.64
CA ASP A 180 -5.73 -40.06 -17.60
C ASP A 180 -6.24 -38.93 -18.50
N ARG A 181 -7.56 -38.77 -18.58
CA ARG A 181 -8.25 -37.76 -19.40
C ARG A 181 -9.29 -37.04 -18.57
N TRP A 182 -9.45 -35.74 -18.77
CA TRP A 182 -10.55 -34.97 -18.20
C TRP A 182 -10.82 -33.76 -19.09
N ASP A 183 -12.07 -33.28 -19.11
CA ASP A 183 -12.44 -32.13 -19.94
C ASP A 183 -13.50 -31.23 -19.26
N ALA A 184 -13.11 -29.98 -18.99
CA ALA A 184 -13.97 -28.98 -18.35
C ALA A 184 -15.10 -28.44 -19.24
N LYS A 185 -15.04 -28.61 -20.55
CA LYS A 185 -16.10 -28.19 -21.49
C LYS A 185 -17.13 -29.30 -21.68
N THR A 186 -16.68 -30.53 -21.95
CA THR A 186 -17.57 -31.68 -22.21
C THR A 186 -18.09 -32.30 -20.91
N GLY A 187 -17.36 -32.16 -19.81
CA GLY A 187 -17.68 -32.83 -18.55
C GLY A 187 -17.03 -34.20 -18.37
N GLU A 188 -16.17 -34.64 -19.30
CA GLU A 188 -15.45 -35.92 -19.21
C GLU A 188 -14.71 -36.02 -17.86
N ASN A 189 -14.99 -37.09 -17.12
CA ASN A 189 -14.40 -37.40 -15.81
C ASN A 189 -14.57 -36.30 -14.74
N ILE A 190 -15.63 -35.48 -14.81
CA ILE A 190 -16.01 -34.51 -13.77
C ILE A 190 -17.17 -35.05 -12.94
N LEU A 191 -16.93 -35.30 -11.65
CA LEU A 191 -17.95 -35.82 -10.73
C LEU A 191 -19.03 -34.78 -10.39
N TRP A 192 -18.64 -33.53 -10.16
CA TRP A 192 -19.55 -32.44 -9.83
C TRP A 192 -18.89 -31.08 -10.05
N ARG A 193 -19.70 -30.03 -10.08
CA ARG A 193 -19.27 -28.63 -10.07
C ARG A 193 -20.10 -27.88 -9.04
N ALA A 194 -19.47 -26.93 -8.35
CA ALA A 194 -20.12 -26.12 -7.33
C ALA A 194 -19.76 -24.63 -7.56
N PRO A 195 -20.75 -23.73 -7.64
CA PRO A 195 -20.48 -22.30 -7.63
C PRO A 195 -19.97 -21.89 -6.24
N ILE A 196 -18.83 -21.18 -6.20
CA ILE A 196 -18.27 -20.59 -4.98
C ILE A 196 -18.50 -19.07 -5.07
N PRO A 197 -19.17 -18.44 -4.09
CA PRO A 197 -19.39 -17.00 -4.14
C PRO A 197 -18.08 -16.22 -3.97
N GLY A 198 -17.94 -15.16 -4.75
CA GLY A 198 -16.79 -14.25 -4.76
C GLY A 198 -15.67 -14.71 -5.68
N LEU A 199 -14.57 -13.96 -5.62
CA LEU A 199 -13.37 -14.18 -6.39
C LEU A 199 -12.18 -14.54 -5.48
N ALA A 200 -11.51 -15.66 -5.73
CA ALA A 200 -10.16 -15.93 -5.20
C ALA A 200 -9.37 -16.98 -6.00
N HIS A 201 -8.03 -16.91 -5.86
CA HIS A 201 -7.12 -18.03 -6.10
C HIS A 201 -6.97 -18.87 -4.84
N SER A 202 -7.88 -19.83 -4.63
CA SER A 202 -7.79 -20.76 -3.51
C SER A 202 -6.84 -21.93 -3.82
N SER A 203 -6.22 -22.48 -2.80
CA SER A 203 -5.60 -23.81 -2.84
C SER A 203 -6.42 -24.74 -1.92
N PRO A 204 -7.35 -25.54 -2.47
CA PRO A 204 -8.27 -26.32 -1.65
C PRO A 204 -7.54 -27.26 -0.69
N VAL A 205 -8.03 -27.30 0.55
CA VAL A 205 -7.60 -28.29 1.56
C VAL A 205 -8.63 -29.40 1.61
N ILE A 206 -8.22 -30.64 1.45
CA ILE A 206 -9.09 -31.81 1.59
C ILE A 206 -8.76 -32.52 2.90
N TRP A 207 -9.78 -32.74 3.73
CA TRP A 207 -9.63 -33.51 4.97
C TRP A 207 -10.82 -34.43 5.17
N GLY A 208 -10.59 -35.74 5.10
CA GLY A 208 -11.65 -36.74 5.15
C GLY A 208 -12.70 -36.50 4.04
N HIS A 209 -13.95 -36.24 4.45
CA HIS A 209 -15.09 -36.00 3.55
C HIS A 209 -15.35 -34.52 3.27
N ARG A 210 -14.42 -33.62 3.63
CA ARG A 210 -14.60 -32.18 3.47
C ARG A 210 -13.55 -31.58 2.55
N ILE A 211 -13.97 -30.56 1.80
CA ILE A 211 -13.10 -29.69 1.01
C ILE A 211 -13.25 -28.28 1.57
N PHE A 212 -12.14 -27.62 1.90
CA PHE A 212 -12.12 -26.25 2.38
C PHE A 212 -11.53 -25.36 1.31
N VAL A 213 -12.22 -24.26 1.00
CA VAL A 213 -11.77 -23.25 0.03
C VAL A 213 -11.91 -21.86 0.63
N THR A 214 -11.04 -20.95 0.21
CA THR A 214 -11.10 -19.54 0.56
C THR A 214 -11.61 -18.72 -0.61
N SER A 215 -12.39 -17.68 -0.35
CA SER A 215 -12.88 -16.73 -1.36
C SER A 215 -12.87 -15.30 -0.84
N ALA A 216 -12.98 -14.30 -1.71
CA ALA A 216 -13.27 -12.93 -1.32
C ALA A 216 -14.54 -12.45 -2.03
N VAL A 217 -15.56 -12.06 -1.26
CA VAL A 217 -16.82 -11.54 -1.80
C VAL A 217 -16.79 -10.02 -1.68
N GLY A 218 -16.64 -9.32 -2.82
CA GLY A 218 -16.76 -7.87 -2.92
C GLY A 218 -18.22 -7.40 -2.80
N SER A 219 -18.41 -6.12 -2.49
CA SER A 219 -19.74 -5.50 -2.47
C SER A 219 -20.05 -4.70 -3.74
N ASP A 220 -19.11 -4.62 -4.68
CA ASP A 220 -19.32 -4.05 -6.01
C ASP A 220 -20.10 -5.06 -6.89
N PRO A 221 -21.30 -4.72 -7.40
CA PRO A 221 -22.06 -5.60 -8.28
C PRO A 221 -21.42 -5.78 -9.67
N ASN A 222 -20.45 -4.94 -10.04
CA ASN A 222 -19.75 -4.96 -11.32
C ASN A 222 -18.36 -5.58 -11.23
N GLU A 223 -18.16 -6.55 -10.34
CA GLU A 223 -16.89 -7.26 -10.22
C GLU A 223 -16.49 -7.90 -11.57
N THR A 224 -15.27 -7.62 -12.02
CA THR A 224 -14.78 -8.09 -13.33
C THR A 224 -13.67 -9.12 -13.16
N PHE A 225 -13.75 -10.22 -13.92
CA PHE A 225 -12.71 -11.23 -14.06
C PHE A 225 -12.33 -11.37 -15.54
N ARG A 226 -11.04 -11.20 -15.86
CA ARG A 226 -10.52 -11.34 -17.22
C ARG A 226 -9.49 -12.48 -17.29
N PRO A 227 -9.89 -13.71 -17.66
CA PRO A 227 -8.94 -14.81 -17.85
C PRO A 227 -8.11 -14.61 -19.13
N GLY A 228 -6.82 -14.96 -19.11
CA GLY A 228 -5.97 -14.99 -20.31
C GLY A 228 -4.52 -14.51 -20.11
N LEU A 229 -3.66 -14.87 -21.06
CA LEU A 229 -2.23 -14.48 -21.12
C LEU A 229 -2.04 -13.23 -21.99
N TYR A 230 -2.67 -12.11 -21.62
CA TYR A 230 -2.50 -10.83 -22.33
C TYR A 230 -1.71 -9.83 -21.48
N GLY A 231 -0.93 -8.98 -22.14
CA GLY A 231 -0.01 -8.01 -21.54
C GLY A 231 -0.69 -7.04 -20.59
N ASP A 232 0.12 -6.58 -19.63
CA ASP A 232 -0.12 -5.63 -18.55
C ASP A 232 -0.83 -6.15 -17.27
N GLY A 233 -0.20 -5.83 -16.14
CA GLY A 233 -0.57 -6.26 -14.80
C GLY A 233 -1.64 -5.37 -14.17
N ASP A 234 -2.75 -5.20 -14.88
CA ASP A 234 -3.76 -4.22 -14.48
C ASP A 234 -4.40 -4.57 -13.14
N ALA A 235 -4.61 -3.52 -12.33
CA ALA A 235 -5.34 -3.62 -11.09
C ALA A 235 -6.84 -3.37 -11.34
N SER A 236 -7.70 -4.16 -10.71
CA SER A 236 -9.13 -3.94 -10.67
C SER A 236 -9.45 -2.53 -10.17
N LYS A 237 -10.53 -1.94 -10.70
CA LYS A 237 -11.05 -0.67 -10.19
C LYS A 237 -11.81 -0.84 -8.87
N ASP A 238 -12.14 -2.06 -8.50
CA ASP A 238 -12.86 -2.39 -7.28
C ASP A 238 -12.06 -1.99 -6.03
N ARG A 239 -12.67 -1.13 -5.22
CA ARG A 239 -12.21 -0.72 -3.88
C ARG A 239 -13.32 -0.92 -2.84
N SER A 240 -14.32 -1.72 -3.18
CA SER A 240 -15.47 -2.01 -2.33
C SER A 240 -15.06 -2.81 -1.11
N ARG A 241 -15.98 -2.93 -0.15
CA ARG A 241 -15.73 -3.70 1.06
C ARG A 241 -15.81 -5.19 0.73
N HIS A 242 -14.78 -5.94 1.09
CA HIS A 242 -14.70 -7.37 0.86
C HIS A 242 -14.98 -8.15 2.14
N ARG A 243 -15.60 -9.32 1.99
CA ARG A 243 -15.62 -10.38 3.00
C ARG A 243 -14.71 -11.51 2.53
N TRP A 244 -13.64 -11.77 3.28
CA TRP A 244 -12.80 -12.95 3.06
C TRP A 244 -13.46 -14.16 3.73
N MET A 245 -13.89 -15.10 2.91
CA MET A 245 -14.73 -16.23 3.27
C MET A 245 -13.91 -17.52 3.30
N ILE A 246 -14.30 -18.42 4.20
CA ILE A 246 -13.93 -19.83 4.20
C ILE A 246 -15.21 -20.62 4.00
N TYR A 247 -15.22 -21.51 3.00
CA TYR A 247 -16.30 -22.45 2.75
C TYR A 247 -15.83 -23.86 3.05
N ALA A 248 -16.70 -24.68 3.64
CA ALA A 248 -16.52 -26.12 3.70
C ALA A 248 -17.57 -26.81 2.84
N LEU A 249 -17.11 -27.65 1.93
CA LEU A 249 -17.94 -28.41 1.01
C LEU A 249 -17.89 -29.89 1.37
N ASP A 250 -18.99 -30.59 1.10
CA ASP A 250 -19.03 -32.04 1.07
C ASP A 250 -18.25 -32.56 -0.14
N LYS A 251 -17.24 -33.42 0.09
CA LYS A 251 -16.34 -33.94 -0.96
C LYS A 251 -17.07 -34.75 -2.04
N ARG A 252 -18.20 -35.38 -1.71
CA ARG A 252 -18.93 -36.27 -2.62
C ARG A 252 -19.89 -35.51 -3.52
N THR A 253 -20.51 -34.47 -2.99
CA THR A 253 -21.61 -33.75 -3.68
C THR A 253 -21.24 -32.34 -4.12
N GLY A 254 -20.17 -31.76 -3.58
CA GLY A 254 -19.80 -30.36 -3.82
C GLY A 254 -20.70 -29.35 -3.09
N LYS A 255 -21.68 -29.80 -2.30
CA LYS A 255 -22.57 -28.91 -1.56
C LYS A 255 -21.80 -28.15 -0.47
N ILE A 256 -21.99 -26.84 -0.38
CA ILE A 256 -21.51 -26.03 0.74
C ILE A 256 -22.26 -26.47 2.00
N LEU A 257 -21.50 -26.99 2.97
CA LEU A 257 -21.99 -27.42 4.28
C LEU A 257 -22.08 -26.25 5.25
N TRP A 258 -21.08 -25.37 5.21
CA TRP A 258 -21.05 -24.15 5.98
C TRP A 258 -20.11 -23.12 5.35
N GLU A 259 -20.30 -21.86 5.75
CA GLU A 259 -19.44 -20.74 5.42
C GLU A 259 -19.06 -19.95 6.67
N ARG A 260 -17.92 -19.27 6.62
CA ARG A 260 -17.46 -18.39 7.71
C ARG A 260 -16.68 -17.21 7.14
N THR A 261 -17.00 -16.02 7.61
CA THR A 261 -16.16 -14.83 7.36
C THR A 261 -14.91 -14.89 8.24
N ALA A 262 -13.74 -14.97 7.61
CA ALA A 262 -12.45 -14.91 8.29
C ALA A 262 -12.06 -13.45 8.58
N HIS A 263 -12.34 -12.54 7.65
CA HIS A 263 -12.09 -11.11 7.80
C HIS A 263 -13.04 -10.30 6.92
N GLN A 264 -13.22 -9.02 7.23
CA GLN A 264 -13.99 -8.09 6.40
C GLN A 264 -13.41 -6.67 6.48
N GLY A 265 -13.42 -5.96 5.35
CA GLY A 265 -12.79 -4.64 5.25
C GLY A 265 -12.61 -4.19 3.82
N VAL A 266 -12.16 -2.95 3.64
CA VAL A 266 -11.72 -2.46 2.33
C VAL A 266 -10.30 -2.98 2.07
N PRO A 267 -10.03 -3.64 0.93
CA PRO A 267 -8.68 -4.07 0.59
C PRO A 267 -7.70 -2.88 0.59
N ALA A 268 -6.54 -3.07 1.22
CA ALA A 268 -5.47 -2.05 1.22
C ALA A 268 -4.97 -1.81 -0.22
N ASP A 269 -4.82 -2.89 -0.98
CA ASP A 269 -4.44 -2.88 -2.38
C ASP A 269 -5.55 -3.44 -3.26
N LYS A 270 -5.56 -2.99 -4.51
CA LYS A 270 -6.48 -3.48 -5.53
C LYS A 270 -6.12 -4.91 -5.94
N ARG A 271 -7.13 -5.74 -6.20
CA ARG A 271 -6.96 -7.08 -6.78
C ARG A 271 -6.38 -6.96 -8.20
N HIS A 272 -5.48 -7.85 -8.59
CA HIS A 272 -5.03 -7.98 -9.97
C HIS A 272 -6.18 -8.49 -10.86
N VAL A 273 -6.45 -7.91 -12.03
CA VAL A 273 -7.66 -8.23 -12.84
C VAL A 273 -7.76 -9.71 -13.25
N LYS A 274 -6.62 -10.39 -13.35
CA LYS A 274 -6.50 -11.83 -13.65
C LYS A 274 -6.69 -12.74 -12.43
N SER A 275 -6.75 -12.18 -11.23
CA SER A 275 -7.08 -12.98 -10.06
C SER A 275 -8.55 -13.34 -10.08
N THR A 276 -8.83 -14.64 -10.17
CA THR A 276 -10.18 -15.19 -10.00
C THR A 276 -10.69 -14.90 -8.61
#